data_AF-A0A1I7WTQ4-F1
#
_entry.id   AF-A0A1I7WTQ4-F1
#
_cell.length_a   1.000
_cell.length_b   1.000
_cell.length_c   1.000
_cell.angle_alpha   90.00
_cell.angle_beta   90.00
_cell.angle_gamma   90.00
#
_symmetry.space_group_name_H-M   'P 1'
#
loop_
_entity.id
_entity.type
_entity.pdbx_description
1 polymer ?
#
loop_
_entity_poly.entity_id
_entity_poly.type
_entity_poly.pdbx_seq_one_letter_code
_entity_poly.pdbx_strand_id
1 'polypeptide(L)'
;MLVKISLWLLLFFVSTAADHKPKRYAINLDLSPSDRWTQVIRDHSDAIPAVASISRLYIPEVLQPLVWWLASQLTYFFPVEYTEELKGIARESGLPLGEVVGLNILYDITAFDRRQ
;
A
#
# COMPACT_ATOMS: atom_id res chain seq x y z
N MET A 1 -51.78 -2.63 6.53
CA MET A 1 -50.91 -1.82 5.65
C MET A 1 -49.63 -1.37 6.36
N LEU A 2 -49.73 -0.77 7.57
CA LEU A 2 -48.58 -0.34 8.38
C LEU A 2 -47.54 -1.43 8.70
N VAL A 3 -47.98 -2.66 9.03
CA VAL A 3 -47.07 -3.76 9.37
C VAL A 3 -46.20 -4.18 8.18
N LYS A 4 -46.73 -4.14 6.95
CA LYS A 4 -45.96 -4.45 5.74
C LYS A 4 -44.90 -3.38 5.46
N ILE A 5 -45.24 -2.10 5.65
CA ILE A 5 -44.30 -0.98 5.48
C ILE A 5 -43.16 -1.08 6.50
N SER A 6 -43.48 -1.44 7.76
CA SER A 6 -42.49 -1.66 8.81
C SER A 6 -41.56 -2.84 8.50
N LEU A 7 -42.06 -3.92 7.89
CA LEU A 7 -41.25 -5.06 7.46
C LEU A 7 -40.28 -4.71 6.31
N TRP A 8 -40.74 -3.89 5.35
CA TRP A 8 -39.90 -3.39 4.25
C TRP A 8 -38.80 -2.44 4.75
N LEU A 9 -39.10 -1.57 5.74
CA LEU A 9 -38.10 -0.70 6.37
C LEU A 9 -37.06 -1.49 7.17
N LEU A 10 -37.47 -2.58 7.83
CA LEU A 10 -36.57 -3.46 8.58
C LEU A 10 -35.63 -4.24 7.64
N LEU A 11 -36.13 -4.71 6.49
CA LEU A 11 -35.32 -5.36 5.45
C LEU A 11 -34.33 -4.41 4.77
N PHE A 12 -34.68 -3.12 4.64
CA PHE A 12 -33.79 -2.11 4.08
C PHE A 12 -32.60 -1.79 5.00
N PHE A 13 -32.80 -1.82 6.33
CA PHE A 13 -31.74 -1.60 7.32
C PHE A 13 -30.79 -2.77 7.50
N VAL A 14 -31.23 -4.02 7.28
CA VAL A 14 -30.36 -5.20 7.38
C VAL A 14 -29.36 -5.29 6.22
N SER A 15 -29.63 -4.62 5.09
CA SER A 15 -28.79 -4.73 3.88
C SER A 15 -27.54 -3.85 3.86
N THR A 16 -27.27 -3.03 4.89
CA THR A 16 -26.10 -2.13 4.91
C THR A 16 -24.97 -2.58 5.82
N ALA A 17 -25.00 -3.82 6.34
CA ALA A 17 -23.80 -4.44 6.88
C ALA A 17 -22.87 -4.83 5.71
N ALA A 18 -22.32 -3.83 5.03
CA ALA A 18 -21.27 -4.03 4.06
C ALA A 18 -20.10 -4.70 4.76
N ASP A 19 -19.76 -5.90 4.33
CA ASP A 19 -18.62 -6.66 4.84
C ASP A 19 -17.35 -5.84 4.54
N HIS A 20 -16.78 -5.15 5.55
CA HIS A 20 -15.60 -4.29 5.44
C HIS A 20 -14.30 -5.10 5.29
N LYS A 21 -14.34 -6.20 4.54
CA LYS A 21 -13.16 -7.01 4.28
C LYS A 21 -12.27 -6.33 3.23
N PRO A 22 -10.94 -6.34 3.43
CA PRO A 22 -10.03 -5.86 2.41
C PRO A 22 -10.18 -6.71 1.14
N LYS A 23 -9.98 -6.07 -0.02
CA LYS A 23 -10.02 -6.75 -1.31
C LYS A 23 -8.92 -7.81 -1.36
N ARG A 24 -9.28 -9.02 -1.76
CA ARG A 24 -8.34 -10.15 -1.90
C ARG A 24 -7.72 -10.13 -3.29
N TYR A 25 -6.42 -10.33 -3.36
CA TYR A 25 -5.65 -10.44 -4.60
C TYR A 25 -4.92 -11.79 -4.65
N ALA A 26 -4.73 -12.31 -5.85
CA ALA A 26 -3.84 -13.44 -6.12
C ALA A 26 -2.61 -12.90 -6.85
N ILE A 27 -1.45 -12.97 -6.20
CA ILE A 27 -0.18 -12.53 -6.79
C ILE A 27 0.38 -13.67 -7.62
N ASN A 28 0.47 -13.47 -8.93
CA ASN A 28 0.97 -14.49 -9.86
C ASN A 28 2.50 -14.45 -9.92
N LEU A 29 3.16 -15.46 -9.35
CA LEU A 29 4.63 -15.54 -9.31
C LEU A 29 5.26 -15.91 -10.66
N ASP A 30 4.46 -16.40 -11.62
CA ASP A 30 4.90 -16.68 -12.99
C ASP A 30 5.09 -15.41 -13.82
N LEU A 31 4.54 -14.28 -13.37
CA LEU A 31 4.80 -12.97 -13.99
C LEU A 31 6.21 -12.47 -13.67
N SER A 32 6.70 -11.57 -14.51
CA SER A 32 7.91 -10.80 -14.21
C SER A 32 7.73 -10.12 -12.84
N PRO A 33 8.74 -10.11 -11.95
CA PRO A 33 8.60 -9.53 -10.62
C PRO A 33 8.09 -8.09 -10.63
N SER A 34 8.52 -7.28 -11.62
CA SER A 34 8.08 -5.90 -11.78
C SER A 34 6.59 -5.72 -12.09
N ASP A 35 5.88 -6.77 -12.51
CA ASP A 35 4.48 -6.68 -12.92
C ASP A 35 3.52 -7.34 -11.91
N ARG A 36 4.06 -8.08 -10.92
CA ARG A 36 3.28 -8.85 -9.94
C ARG A 36 2.28 -8.00 -9.14
N TRP A 37 2.66 -6.75 -8.85
CA TRP A 37 1.89 -5.84 -8.00
C TRP A 37 1.06 -4.80 -8.78
N THR A 38 1.14 -4.79 -10.11
CA THR A 38 0.52 -3.76 -10.96
C THR A 38 -0.98 -3.60 -10.71
N GLN A 39 -1.72 -4.70 -10.62
CA GLN A 39 -3.17 -4.64 -10.39
C GLN A 39 -3.49 -4.04 -9.02
N VAL A 40 -2.76 -4.43 -7.97
CA VAL A 40 -2.97 -3.91 -6.60
C VAL A 40 -2.77 -2.40 -6.57
N ILE A 41 -1.70 -1.91 -7.21
CA ILE A 41 -1.40 -0.47 -7.26
C ILE A 41 -2.46 0.30 -8.04
N ARG A 42 -2.89 -0.21 -9.19
CA ARG A 42 -3.92 0.45 -10.02
C ARG A 42 -5.27 0.52 -9.30
N ASP A 43 -5.64 -0.54 -8.60
CA ASP A 43 -6.91 -0.61 -7.87
C ASP A 43 -6.94 0.32 -6.63
N HIS A 44 -5.79 0.84 -6.19
CA HIS A 44 -5.66 1.81 -5.09
C HIS A 44 -4.99 3.11 -5.53
N SER A 45 -5.09 3.49 -6.81
CA SER A 45 -4.45 4.70 -7.33
C SER A 45 -4.91 5.97 -6.62
N ASP A 46 -6.14 5.97 -6.09
CA ASP A 46 -6.75 7.03 -5.30
C ASP A 46 -6.08 7.23 -3.93
N ALA A 47 -5.50 6.17 -3.36
CA ALA A 47 -4.78 6.21 -2.08
C ALA A 47 -3.33 6.70 -2.23
N ILE A 48 -2.74 6.65 -3.44
CA ILE A 48 -1.33 6.98 -3.66
C ILE A 48 -0.96 8.40 -3.20
N PRO A 49 -1.75 9.46 -3.46
CA PRO A 49 -1.45 10.79 -2.94
C PRO A 49 -1.37 10.84 -1.39
N ALA A 50 -2.23 10.08 -0.71
CA ALA A 50 -2.20 9.98 0.74
C ALA A 50 -0.94 9.23 1.22
N VAL A 51 -0.58 8.12 0.56
CA VAL A 51 0.67 7.39 0.85
C VAL A 51 1.90 8.28 0.65
N ALA A 52 1.94 9.10 -0.41
CA ALA A 52 3.01 10.06 -0.65
C ALA A 52 3.10 11.15 0.45
N SER A 53 1.97 11.54 1.03
CA SER A 53 1.96 12.50 2.14
C SER A 53 2.50 11.88 3.43
N ILE A 54 2.15 10.61 3.67
CA ILE A 54 2.60 9.81 4.81
C ILE A 54 4.10 9.52 4.69
N SER A 55 4.60 9.12 3.50
CA SER A 55 6.02 8.84 3.30
C SER A 55 6.90 10.02 3.72
N ARG A 56 6.52 11.26 3.37
CA ARG A 56 7.25 12.47 3.77
C ARG A 56 7.23 12.74 5.27
N LEU A 57 6.17 12.35 5.97
CA LEU A 57 6.08 12.50 7.43
C LEU A 57 6.96 11.48 8.16
N TYR A 58 6.96 10.24 7.66
CA TYR A 58 7.62 9.11 8.31
C TYR A 58 9.07 8.88 7.86
N ILE A 59 9.50 9.51 6.77
CA ILE A 59 10.90 9.58 6.36
C ILE A 59 11.41 10.99 6.70
N PRO A 60 11.87 11.23 7.95
CA PRO A 60 12.54 12.47 8.32
C PRO A 60 13.59 12.86 7.29
N GLU A 61 13.77 14.16 7.04
CA GLU A 61 14.81 14.67 6.15
C GLU A 61 16.21 14.11 6.50
N VAL A 62 16.47 13.90 7.78
CA VAL A 62 17.71 13.29 8.31
C VAL A 62 17.93 11.86 7.80
N LEU A 63 16.85 11.11 7.52
CA LEU A 63 16.93 9.73 7.02
C LEU A 63 16.89 9.63 5.49
N GLN A 64 16.56 10.70 4.78
CA GLN A 64 16.52 10.68 3.31
C GLN A 64 17.86 10.28 2.68
N PRO A 65 19.04 10.77 3.13
CA PRO A 65 20.32 10.32 2.58
C PRO A 65 20.53 8.80 2.70
N LEU A 66 20.14 8.22 3.83
CA LEU A 66 20.23 6.78 4.08
C LEU A 66 19.30 5.99 3.15
N VAL A 67 18.04 6.40 3.06
CA VAL A 67 17.04 5.71 2.24
C VAL A 67 17.40 5.78 0.75
N TRP A 68 17.99 6.89 0.29
CA TRP A 68 18.37 7.07 -1.11
C TRP A 68 19.64 6.27 -1.42
N TRP A 69 20.56 6.20 -0.47
CA TRP A 69 21.71 5.31 -0.55
C TRP A 69 21.29 3.83 -0.58
N LEU A 70 20.38 3.40 0.29
CA LEU A 70 19.84 2.03 0.28
C LEU A 70 19.14 1.71 -1.04
N ALA A 71 18.33 2.63 -1.56
CA ALA A 71 17.67 2.48 -2.85
C ALA A 71 18.67 2.29 -4.00
N SER A 72 19.84 2.95 -3.94
CA SER A 72 20.92 2.76 -4.92
C SER A 72 21.63 1.40 -4.81
N GLN A 73 21.53 0.73 -3.66
CA GLN A 73 22.20 -0.53 -3.34
C GLN A 73 21.22 -1.70 -3.18
N LEU A 74 19.99 -1.61 -3.70
CA LEU A 74 18.94 -2.62 -3.49
C LEU A 74 19.40 -4.04 -3.85
N THR A 75 20.07 -4.21 -4.98
CA THR A 75 20.55 -5.52 -5.43
C THR A 75 21.64 -6.13 -4.55
N TYR A 76 22.29 -5.32 -3.70
CA TYR A 76 23.26 -5.81 -2.72
C TYR A 76 22.58 -6.34 -1.46
N PHE A 77 21.50 -5.68 -1.02
CA PHE A 77 20.80 -6.02 0.24
C PHE A 77 19.62 -6.97 0.06
N PHE A 78 19.03 -7.00 -1.14
CA PHE A 78 17.82 -7.78 -1.42
C PHE A 78 18.02 -8.72 -2.60
N PRO A 79 17.27 -9.84 -2.65
CA PRO A 79 17.17 -10.66 -3.84
C PRO A 79 16.73 -9.84 -5.06
N VAL A 80 17.19 -10.25 -6.24
CA VAL A 80 16.90 -9.55 -7.49
C VAL A 80 15.39 -9.41 -7.74
N GLU A 81 14.62 -10.46 -7.43
CA GLU A 81 13.17 -10.45 -7.61
C GLU A 81 12.48 -9.38 -6.75
N TYR A 82 12.90 -9.26 -5.48
CA TYR A 82 12.37 -8.25 -4.58
C TYR A 82 12.72 -6.83 -5.06
N THR A 83 13.94 -6.65 -5.55
CA THR A 83 14.36 -5.37 -6.15
C THR A 83 13.48 -4.98 -7.33
N GLU A 84 13.19 -5.93 -8.21
CA GLU A 84 12.36 -5.71 -9.39
C GLU A 84 10.89 -5.47 -9.03
N GLU A 85 10.37 -6.10 -7.98
CA GLU A 85 9.04 -5.79 -7.42
C GLU A 85 8.95 -4.34 -6.91
N LEU A 86 9.92 -3.86 -6.13
CA LEU A 86 9.94 -2.47 -5.64
C LEU A 86 10.02 -1.45 -6.77
N LYS A 87 10.82 -1.73 -7.81
CA LYS A 87 10.90 -0.89 -9.02
C LYS A 87 9.58 -0.88 -9.77
N GLY A 88 8.92 -2.03 -9.90
CA GLY A 88 7.60 -2.17 -10.50
C GLY A 88 6.54 -1.34 -9.77
N ILE A 89 6.51 -1.43 -8.44
CA ILE A 89 5.63 -0.64 -7.59
C ILE A 89 5.89 0.86 -7.80
N ALA A 90 7.15 1.30 -7.71
CA ALA A 90 7.52 2.70 -7.90
C ALA A 90 7.10 3.24 -9.28
N ARG A 91 7.28 2.42 -10.34
CA ARG A 91 6.86 2.75 -11.71
C ARG A 91 5.34 2.91 -11.82
N GLU A 92 4.57 1.96 -11.32
CA GLU A 92 3.11 1.99 -11.44
C GLU A 92 2.45 3.02 -10.51
N SER A 93 3.04 3.29 -9.33
CA SER A 93 2.51 4.27 -8.39
C SER A 93 2.97 5.70 -8.69
N GLY A 94 4.05 5.87 -9.46
CA GLY A 94 4.69 7.17 -9.69
C GLY A 94 5.41 7.74 -8.45
N LEU A 95 5.62 6.92 -7.42
CA LEU A 95 6.38 7.33 -6.23
C LEU A 95 7.88 7.20 -6.50
N PRO A 96 8.73 8.06 -5.92
CA PRO A 96 10.18 7.87 -5.98
C PRO A 96 10.56 6.50 -5.39
N LEU A 97 11.47 5.77 -6.04
CA LEU A 97 11.91 4.45 -5.57
C LEU A 97 12.41 4.50 -4.12
N GLY A 98 13.11 5.57 -3.74
CA GLY A 98 13.54 5.80 -2.36
C GLY A 98 12.38 5.80 -1.37
N GLU A 99 11.24 6.44 -1.69
CA GLU A 99 10.07 6.44 -0.80
C GLU A 99 9.45 5.04 -0.69
N VAL A 100 9.35 4.30 -1.79
CA VAL A 100 8.82 2.92 -1.80
C VAL A 100 9.71 2.00 -0.95
N VAL A 101 11.02 2.10 -1.10
CA VAL A 101 12.02 1.36 -0.30
C VAL A 101 11.95 1.77 1.17
N GLY A 102 11.89 3.08 1.44
CA GLY A 102 11.76 3.63 2.77
C GLY A 102 10.53 3.10 3.49
N LEU A 103 9.37 3.08 2.85
CA LEU A 103 8.14 2.54 3.42
C LEU A 103 8.22 1.02 3.68
N ASN A 104 8.93 0.26 2.84
CA ASN A 104 9.09 -1.19 3.02
C ASN A 104 10.08 -1.56 4.14
N ILE A 105 11.11 -0.74 4.38
CA ILE A 105 12.12 -0.99 5.42
C ILE A 105 11.72 -0.35 6.76
N LEU A 106 11.19 0.87 6.71
CA LEU A 106 10.84 1.68 7.88
C LEU A 106 9.41 1.42 8.35
N TYR A 107 8.73 0.40 7.82
CA TYR A 107 7.39 -0.02 8.26
C TYR A 107 7.34 -0.21 9.80
N ASP A 108 8.39 -0.74 10.42
CA ASP A 108 8.47 -0.89 11.88
C ASP A 108 8.62 0.47 12.61
N ILE A 109 9.19 1.49 11.97
CA ILE A 109 9.30 2.84 12.52
C ILE A 109 7.95 3.58 12.46
N THR A 110 7.11 3.28 11.47
CA THR A 110 5.76 3.86 11.38
C THR A 110 4.75 3.13 12.26
N ALA A 111 5.00 1.85 12.58
CA ALA A 111 4.18 1.04 13.48
C ALA A 111 4.36 1.41 14.97
N PHE A 112 5.51 1.98 15.36
CA PHE A 112 5.76 2.44 16.73
C PHE A 112 5.66 3.97 16.84
N ASP A 113 4.60 4.46 17.48
CA ASP A 113 4.55 5.86 17.92
C ASP A 113 5.62 6.09 18.99
N ARG A 114 6.65 6.88 18.66
CA ARG A 114 7.71 7.26 19.60
C ARG A 114 7.26 8.34 20.61
N ARG A 115 5.97 8.65 20.68
CA ARG A 115 5.35 9.57 21.65
C ARG A 115 4.76 8.87 22.89
N GLN A 116 5.15 7.63 23.17
CA GLN A 116 4.93 7.00 24.47
C GLN A 116 6.25 6.78 25.18
#